data_AF-A0A3R8C9E1-F1
#
_entry.id   AF-A0A3R8C9E1-F1
#
_cell.length_a   1.000
_cell.length_b   1.000
_cell.length_c   1.000
_cell.angle_alpha   90.00
_cell.angle_beta   90.00
_cell.angle_gamma   90.00
#
_symmetry.space_group_name_H-M   'P 1'
#
loop_
_entity.id
_entity.type
_entity.pdbx_description
1 polymer ?
#
loop_
_entity_poly.entity_id
_entity_poly.type
_entity_poly.pdbx_seq_one_letter_code
_entity_poly.pdbx_strand_id
1 'polypeptide(L)'
;MKFDEENLGAALDIFYSILKNGSITRSDNPREFLWYDQETEVREALEICARKQGLILCRYHDAFYLSPGINNPIFGLSNTEIKNSLGYGFKNPEMYTAFFIMHVLIAEFYRDSSREPYLEKVHKNRLLEVIEKKIKAMEALEDLEMTSEGHQFNFKVIAETWNRLPSAEFRPDESDEIKQRGISSKNALVNSTIAFMEKNQIVREHDGAVYLTPRCKAIIAWTYSNEEIQADLRAFIEGLGESGGEGDA
;
A
#
# COMPACT_ATOMS: atom_id res chain seq x y z
N MET A 1 22.69 24.99 -3.71
CA MET A 1 22.37 24.77 -5.12
C MET A 1 21.55 25.95 -5.61
N LYS A 2 21.84 26.50 -6.80
CA LYS A 2 21.06 27.58 -7.42
C LYS A 2 20.36 26.97 -8.63
N PHE A 3 19.08 27.28 -8.80
CA PHE A 3 18.29 26.91 -9.97
C PHE A 3 18.06 28.15 -10.81
N ASP A 4 18.16 28.03 -12.12
CA ASP A 4 17.61 29.03 -13.01
C ASP A 4 16.07 29.11 -12.88
N GLU A 5 15.49 30.28 -13.16
CA GLU A 5 14.05 30.52 -13.03
C GLU A 5 13.24 29.66 -14.00
N GLU A 6 13.74 29.42 -15.22
CA GLU A 6 13.05 28.59 -16.22
C GLU A 6 13.02 27.13 -15.77
N ASN A 7 14.16 26.60 -15.32
CA ASN A 7 14.27 25.22 -14.84
C ASN A 7 13.44 24.96 -13.57
N LEU A 8 13.44 25.91 -12.64
CA LEU A 8 12.58 25.83 -11.45
C LEU A 8 11.09 25.91 -11.82
N GLY A 9 10.73 26.81 -12.75
CA GLY A 9 9.37 26.94 -13.26
C GLY A 9 8.87 25.62 -13.86
N ALA A 10 9.67 25.01 -14.74
CA ALA A 10 9.35 23.72 -15.35
C ALA A 10 9.16 22.62 -14.29
N ALA A 11 10.04 22.54 -13.28
CA ALA A 11 9.91 21.57 -12.19
C ALA A 11 8.61 21.77 -11.39
N LEU A 12 8.23 23.02 -11.10
CA LEU A 12 7.00 23.34 -10.39
C LEU A 12 5.75 23.02 -11.22
N ASP A 13 5.79 23.25 -12.53
CA ASP A 13 4.70 22.90 -13.45
C ASP A 13 4.49 21.38 -13.52
N ILE A 14 5.58 20.61 -13.57
CA ILE A 14 5.55 19.14 -13.48
C ILE A 14 4.94 18.72 -12.16
N PHE A 15 5.44 19.25 -11.04
CA PHE A 15 4.97 18.93 -9.70
C PHE A 15 3.46 19.22 -9.54
N TYR A 16 3.02 20.40 -9.97
CA TYR A 16 1.62 20.80 -9.95
C TYR A 16 0.75 19.89 -10.82
N SER A 17 1.23 19.51 -12.01
CA SER A 17 0.51 18.61 -12.91
C SER A 17 0.28 17.23 -12.29
N ILE A 18 1.29 16.68 -11.61
CA ILE A 18 1.13 15.40 -10.89
C ILE A 18 0.14 15.56 -9.73
N LEU A 19 0.21 16.64 -8.95
CA LEU A 19 -0.73 16.87 -7.85
C LEU A 19 -2.19 16.99 -8.33
N LYS A 20 -2.40 17.69 -9.44
CA LYS A 20 -3.73 17.93 -10.00
C LYS A 20 -4.33 16.68 -10.65
N ASN A 21 -3.52 15.96 -11.42
CA ASN A 21 -4.01 14.89 -12.29
C ASN A 21 -3.75 13.49 -11.69
N GLY A 22 -2.99 13.39 -10.60
CA GLY A 22 -2.53 12.15 -9.98
C GLY A 22 -1.25 11.58 -10.63
N SER A 23 -0.99 11.94 -11.89
CA SER A 23 0.21 11.54 -12.63
C SER A 23 0.49 12.43 -13.83
N ILE A 24 1.70 12.33 -14.35
CA ILE A 24 2.02 12.70 -15.74
C ILE A 24 2.50 11.45 -16.48
N THR A 25 2.26 11.38 -17.80
CA THR A 25 2.74 10.26 -18.65
C THR A 25 3.52 10.77 -19.85
N ARG A 26 4.42 9.95 -20.44
CA ARG A 26 5.17 10.35 -21.63
C ARG A 26 4.26 10.63 -22.82
N SER A 27 3.13 9.93 -22.93
CA SER A 27 2.16 10.12 -24.02
C SER A 27 1.38 11.42 -23.87
N ASP A 28 0.92 11.74 -22.66
CA ASP A 28 0.02 12.86 -22.42
C ASP A 28 0.79 14.16 -22.11
N ASN A 29 2.03 14.03 -21.61
CA ASN A 29 2.91 15.11 -21.18
C ASN A 29 4.34 14.94 -21.74
N PRO A 30 4.51 14.88 -23.08
CA PRO A 30 5.80 14.57 -23.69
C PRO A 30 6.87 15.63 -23.40
N ARG A 31 6.48 16.90 -23.25
CA ARG A 31 7.41 18.01 -22.99
C ARG A 31 7.95 17.93 -21.56
N GLU A 32 7.08 17.74 -20.59
CA GLU A 32 7.38 17.57 -19.18
C GLU A 32 8.29 16.37 -18.94
N PHE A 33 8.01 15.24 -19.62
CA PHE A 33 8.85 14.06 -19.59
C PHE A 33 10.24 14.32 -20.16
N LEU A 34 10.31 15.02 -21.30
CA LEU A 34 11.57 15.33 -21.94
C LEU A 34 12.44 16.21 -21.05
N TRP A 35 11.85 17.24 -20.43
CA TRP A 35 12.54 18.10 -19.48
C TRP A 35 13.09 17.34 -18.29
N TYR A 36 12.30 16.45 -17.67
CA TYR A 36 12.80 15.65 -16.56
C TYR A 36 13.96 14.71 -16.96
N ASP A 37 13.86 14.08 -18.14
CA ASP A 37 14.87 13.13 -18.61
C ASP A 37 16.18 13.85 -19.05
N GLN A 38 16.09 15.02 -19.67
CA GLN A 38 17.23 15.71 -20.29
C GLN A 38 17.84 16.82 -19.41
N GLU A 39 17.03 17.54 -18.64
CA GLU A 39 17.49 18.68 -17.83
C GLU A 39 17.71 18.27 -16.38
N THR A 40 18.98 18.11 -16.00
CA THR A 40 19.36 17.68 -14.64
C THR A 40 18.86 18.65 -13.57
N GLU A 41 18.91 19.96 -13.83
CA GLU A 41 18.40 20.96 -12.89
C GLU A 41 16.90 20.84 -12.65
N VAL A 42 16.10 20.55 -13.70
CA VAL A 42 14.65 20.34 -13.58
C VAL A 42 14.36 19.11 -12.72
N ARG A 43 15.07 18.01 -12.96
CA ARG A 43 14.94 16.77 -12.17
C ARG A 43 15.27 17.01 -10.69
N GLU A 44 16.41 17.63 -10.40
CA GLU A 44 16.84 17.90 -9.03
C GLU A 44 15.90 18.88 -8.30
N ALA A 45 15.42 19.92 -9.01
CA ALA A 45 14.42 20.84 -8.47
C ALA A 45 13.11 20.12 -8.13
N LEU A 46 12.60 19.27 -9.03
CA LEU A 46 11.36 18.51 -8.81
C LEU A 46 11.48 17.58 -7.58
N GLU A 47 12.60 16.87 -7.45
CA GLU A 47 12.87 15.99 -6.31
C GLU A 47 12.97 16.77 -4.99
N ILE A 48 13.59 17.96 -5.00
CA ILE A 48 13.61 18.85 -3.83
C ILE A 48 12.20 19.33 -3.48
N CYS A 49 11.41 19.75 -4.46
CA CYS A 49 10.02 20.20 -4.25
C CYS A 49 9.19 19.10 -3.60
N ALA A 50 9.22 17.87 -4.15
CA ALA A 50 8.51 16.74 -3.57
C ALA A 50 8.98 16.45 -2.13
N ARG A 51 10.30 16.30 -1.92
CA ARG A 51 10.86 15.98 -0.60
C ARG A 51 10.56 17.04 0.46
N LYS A 52 10.61 18.34 0.11
CA LYS A 52 10.30 19.44 1.04
C LYS A 52 8.85 19.43 1.50
N GLN A 53 7.95 18.83 0.71
CA GLN A 53 6.54 18.65 1.08
C GLN A 53 6.27 17.27 1.71
N GLY A 54 7.31 16.51 2.05
CA GLY A 54 7.19 15.15 2.58
C GLY A 54 6.56 14.17 1.57
N LEU A 55 6.72 14.43 0.28
CA LEU A 55 6.27 13.57 -0.81
C LEU A 55 7.43 12.82 -1.43
N ILE A 56 7.10 11.71 -2.05
CA ILE A 56 8.00 10.81 -2.77
C ILE A 56 7.61 10.85 -4.24
N LEU A 57 8.58 11.14 -5.12
CA LEU A 57 8.42 11.02 -6.56
C LEU A 57 8.66 9.56 -6.98
N CYS A 58 7.61 8.90 -7.45
CA CYS A 58 7.65 7.51 -7.89
C CYS A 58 7.58 7.46 -9.42
N ARG A 59 8.51 6.75 -10.06
CA ARG A 59 8.48 6.47 -11.50
C ARG A 59 8.12 5.01 -11.74
N TYR A 60 7.24 4.76 -12.69
CA TYR A 60 7.00 3.42 -13.23
C TYR A 60 6.83 3.52 -14.74
N HIS A 61 7.78 2.93 -15.47
CA HIS A 61 7.90 3.06 -16.93
C HIS A 61 7.86 4.53 -17.37
N ASP A 62 6.85 4.88 -18.16
CA ASP A 62 6.61 6.19 -18.76
C ASP A 62 5.58 7.02 -17.98
N ALA A 63 5.50 6.84 -16.65
CA ALA A 63 4.61 7.60 -15.78
C ALA A 63 5.31 8.03 -14.47
N PHE A 64 5.00 9.24 -14.01
CA PHE A 64 5.39 9.76 -12.68
C PHE A 64 4.17 9.93 -11.80
N TYR A 65 4.33 9.56 -10.53
CA TYR A 65 3.34 9.65 -9.46
C TYR A 65 3.94 10.30 -8.23
N LEU A 66 3.09 10.85 -7.38
CA LEU A 66 3.47 11.28 -6.03
C LEU A 66 2.83 10.36 -4.98
N SER A 67 3.64 9.97 -4.00
CA SER A 67 3.18 9.30 -2.79
C SER A 67 3.46 10.16 -1.57
N PRO A 68 2.54 10.24 -0.60
CA PRO A 68 2.88 10.73 0.72
C PRO A 68 4.00 9.88 1.33
N GLY A 69 4.99 10.54 1.92
CA GLY A 69 5.93 9.90 2.83
C GLY A 69 5.26 9.55 4.16
N ILE A 70 5.99 8.82 5.00
CA ILE A 70 5.53 8.40 6.33
C ILE A 70 5.20 9.65 7.16
N ASN A 71 4.05 9.63 7.85
CA ASN A 71 3.57 10.71 8.71
C ASN A 71 3.38 12.08 8.03
N ASN A 72 3.13 12.11 6.71
CA ASN A 72 2.78 13.36 6.03
C ASN A 72 1.37 13.84 6.45
N PRO A 73 1.23 14.98 7.15
CA PRO A 73 -0.06 15.40 7.70
C PRO A 73 -0.98 16.09 6.68
N ILE A 74 -0.45 16.46 5.50
CA ILE A 74 -1.19 17.19 4.46
C ILE A 74 -1.73 16.23 3.40
N PHE A 75 -0.87 15.32 2.94
CA PHE A 75 -1.19 14.39 1.86
C PHE A 75 -1.45 12.96 2.34
N GLY A 76 -1.12 12.64 3.60
CA GLY A 76 -1.47 11.40 4.25
C GLY A 76 -2.87 11.44 4.85
N LEU A 77 -3.31 10.30 5.38
CA LEU A 77 -4.59 10.17 6.09
C LEU A 77 -4.34 9.90 7.57
N SER A 78 -5.04 10.61 8.43
CA SER A 78 -5.09 10.29 9.86
C SER A 78 -5.84 8.98 10.10
N ASN A 79 -5.60 8.34 11.24
CA ASN A 79 -6.33 7.13 11.63
C ASN A 79 -7.86 7.33 11.62
N THR A 80 -8.33 8.55 11.95
CA THR A 80 -9.76 8.88 11.91
C THR A 80 -10.28 8.93 10.48
N GLU A 81 -9.56 9.54 9.55
CA GLU A 81 -9.94 9.60 8.14
C GLU A 81 -9.91 8.22 7.46
N ILE A 82 -8.93 7.37 7.84
CA ILE A 82 -8.85 5.98 7.37
C ILE A 82 -10.07 5.20 7.84
N LYS A 83 -10.38 5.21 9.15
CA LYS A 83 -11.56 4.53 9.70
C LYS A 83 -12.85 4.99 9.02
N ASN A 84 -13.02 6.31 8.88
CA ASN A 84 -14.20 6.88 8.21
C ASN A 84 -14.29 6.47 6.74
N SER A 85 -13.15 6.33 6.05
CA SER A 85 -13.11 5.91 4.64
C SER A 85 -13.30 4.40 4.46
N LEU A 86 -12.91 3.57 5.42
CA LEU A 86 -13.15 2.11 5.42
C LEU A 86 -14.64 1.78 5.60
N GLY A 87 -15.33 2.57 6.42
CA GLY A 87 -16.78 2.48 6.59
C GLY A 87 -17.26 2.83 7.99
N TYR A 88 -18.59 2.86 8.16
CA TYR A 88 -19.20 3.08 9.46
C TYR A 88 -18.86 1.96 10.45
N GLY A 89 -18.54 2.32 11.70
CA GLY A 89 -18.28 1.37 12.78
C GLY A 89 -16.85 0.83 12.88
N PHE A 90 -15.96 1.16 11.94
CA PHE A 90 -14.55 0.80 12.02
C PHE A 90 -13.87 1.45 13.23
N LYS A 91 -13.22 0.64 14.07
CA LYS A 91 -12.34 1.08 15.15
C LYS A 91 -10.91 0.65 14.84
N ASN A 92 -10.00 0.84 15.79
CA ASN A 92 -8.59 0.50 15.60
C ASN A 92 -8.37 -0.98 15.26
N PRO A 93 -9.03 -1.97 15.92
CA PRO A 93 -8.86 -3.39 15.57
C PRO A 93 -9.21 -3.71 14.12
N GLU A 94 -10.33 -3.18 13.62
CA GLU A 94 -10.76 -3.43 12.24
C GLU A 94 -9.88 -2.69 11.23
N MET A 95 -9.39 -1.49 11.58
CA MET A 95 -8.42 -0.76 10.76
C MET A 95 -7.08 -1.51 10.66
N TYR A 96 -6.55 -2.05 11.77
CA TYR A 96 -5.32 -2.85 11.75
C TYR A 96 -5.50 -4.13 10.94
N THR A 97 -6.66 -4.77 11.07
CA THR A 97 -7.01 -5.95 10.25
C THR A 97 -7.11 -5.58 8.76
N ALA A 98 -7.65 -4.40 8.42
CA ALA A 98 -7.66 -3.90 7.05
C ALA A 98 -6.24 -3.68 6.52
N PHE A 99 -5.32 -3.09 7.30
CA PHE A 99 -3.92 -2.95 6.89
C PHE A 99 -3.23 -4.29 6.66
N PHE A 100 -3.52 -5.28 7.50
CA PHE A 100 -3.04 -6.65 7.27
C PHE A 100 -3.58 -7.23 5.95
N ILE A 101 -4.87 -7.06 5.66
CA ILE A 101 -5.47 -7.49 4.39
C ILE A 101 -4.81 -6.79 3.20
N MET A 102 -4.55 -5.47 3.29
CA MET A 102 -3.83 -4.73 2.25
C MET A 102 -2.44 -5.32 2.03
N HIS A 103 -1.69 -5.60 3.11
CA HIS A 103 -0.37 -6.21 3.04
C HIS A 103 -0.41 -7.59 2.36
N VAL A 104 -1.32 -8.47 2.77
CA VAL A 104 -1.49 -9.80 2.17
C VAL A 104 -1.84 -9.70 0.69
N LEU A 105 -2.75 -8.79 0.32
CA LEU A 105 -3.11 -8.55 -1.07
C LEU A 105 -1.91 -8.11 -1.90
N ILE A 106 -1.12 -7.14 -1.44
CA ILE A 106 0.08 -6.69 -2.15
C ILE A 106 1.10 -7.84 -2.25
N ALA A 107 1.34 -8.59 -1.18
CA ALA A 107 2.25 -9.73 -1.18
C ALA A 107 1.81 -10.84 -2.17
N GLU A 108 0.51 -11.00 -2.44
CA GLU A 108 0.06 -11.92 -3.48
C GLU A 108 0.53 -11.49 -4.88
N PHE A 109 0.83 -10.22 -5.15
CA PHE A 109 1.37 -9.77 -6.44
C PHE A 109 2.90 -9.87 -6.54
N TYR A 110 3.62 -9.95 -5.41
CA TYR A 110 5.08 -9.93 -5.35
C TYR A 110 5.61 -11.11 -4.51
N ARG A 111 6.26 -12.09 -5.15
CA ARG A 111 6.87 -13.25 -4.46
C ARG A 111 8.16 -12.91 -3.72
N ASP A 112 8.93 -12.00 -4.31
CA ASP A 112 10.24 -11.55 -3.83
C ASP A 112 10.28 -10.01 -3.86
N SER A 113 11.45 -9.41 -3.60
CA SER A 113 11.71 -7.98 -3.81
C SER A 113 11.76 -7.56 -5.30
N SER A 114 11.01 -8.25 -6.17
CA SER A 114 10.90 -7.94 -7.59
C SER A 114 10.18 -6.61 -7.80
N ARG A 115 10.66 -5.81 -8.76
CA ARG A 115 10.01 -4.55 -9.14
C ARG A 115 8.71 -4.75 -9.91
N GLU A 116 8.57 -5.88 -10.58
CA GLU A 116 7.40 -6.23 -11.37
C GLU A 116 6.53 -7.27 -10.64
N PRO A 117 5.20 -7.11 -10.68
CA PRO A 117 4.30 -8.11 -10.12
C PRO A 117 4.30 -9.37 -10.99
N TYR A 118 4.23 -10.54 -10.35
CA TYR A 118 4.20 -11.83 -11.06
C TYR A 118 2.77 -12.28 -11.40
N LEU A 119 1.75 -11.68 -10.76
CA LEU A 119 0.34 -11.85 -11.09
C LEU A 119 -0.20 -10.60 -11.75
N GLU A 120 -1.11 -10.80 -12.71
CA GLU A 120 -1.91 -9.71 -13.27
C GLU A 120 -3.07 -9.33 -12.32
N LYS A 121 -3.67 -10.33 -11.68
CA LYS A 121 -4.85 -10.19 -10.82
C LYS A 121 -4.89 -11.20 -9.68
N VAL A 122 -5.61 -10.84 -8.62
CA VAL A 122 -5.90 -11.71 -7.48
C VAL A 122 -7.42 -11.81 -7.29
N HIS A 123 -7.97 -13.03 -7.40
CA HIS A 123 -9.38 -13.27 -7.14
C HIS A 123 -9.71 -13.11 -5.65
N LYS A 124 -10.86 -12.50 -5.32
CA LYS A 124 -11.28 -12.26 -3.94
C LYS A 124 -11.41 -13.56 -3.11
N ASN A 125 -11.87 -14.66 -3.71
CA ASN A 125 -11.94 -15.96 -3.04
C ASN A 125 -10.55 -16.48 -2.64
N ARG A 126 -9.58 -16.39 -3.55
CA ARG A 126 -8.19 -16.74 -3.25
C ARG A 126 -7.61 -15.84 -2.16
N LEU A 127 -7.88 -14.54 -2.22
CA LEU A 127 -7.42 -13.60 -1.19
C LEU A 127 -7.92 -14.00 0.20
N LEU A 128 -9.21 -14.37 0.32
CA LEU A 128 -9.77 -14.87 1.59
C LEU A 128 -9.06 -16.13 2.09
N GLU A 129 -8.84 -17.12 1.21
CA GLU A 129 -8.14 -18.36 1.57
C GLU A 129 -6.72 -18.08 2.08
N VAL A 130 -6.00 -17.16 1.43
CA VAL A 130 -4.64 -16.77 1.81
C VAL A 130 -4.64 -16.03 3.15
N ILE A 131 -5.56 -15.09 3.36
CA ILE A 131 -5.71 -14.39 4.65
C ILE A 131 -5.96 -15.40 5.77
N GLU A 132 -6.90 -16.32 5.57
CA GLU A 132 -7.23 -17.36 6.56
C GLU A 132 -6.01 -18.22 6.89
N LYS A 133 -5.25 -18.64 5.87
CA LYS A 133 -4.02 -19.41 6.06
C LYS A 133 -2.96 -18.62 6.83
N LYS A 134 -2.77 -17.33 6.51
CA LYS A 134 -1.77 -16.48 7.15
C LYS A 134 -2.13 -16.18 8.61
N ILE A 135 -3.41 -15.98 8.91
CA ILE A 135 -3.87 -15.77 10.29
C ILE A 135 -3.66 -17.05 11.12
N LYS A 136 -4.02 -18.23 10.59
CA LYS A 136 -3.75 -19.50 11.29
C LYS A 136 -2.26 -19.75 11.54
N ALA A 137 -1.41 -19.45 10.56
CA ALA A 137 0.04 -19.57 10.72
C ALA A 137 0.59 -18.59 11.76
N MET A 138 0.04 -17.37 11.79
CA MET A 138 0.37 -16.35 12.77
C MET A 138 -0.04 -16.78 14.19
N GLU A 139 -1.25 -17.29 14.39
CA GLU A 139 -1.75 -17.79 15.68
C GLU A 139 -0.96 -18.99 16.23
N ALA A 140 -0.29 -19.75 15.36
CA ALA A 140 0.54 -20.88 15.76
C ALA A 140 1.94 -20.48 16.27
N LEU A 141 2.30 -19.20 16.22
CA LEU A 141 3.55 -18.69 16.78
C LEU A 141 3.48 -18.70 18.31
N GLU A 142 4.40 -19.40 18.97
CA GLU A 142 4.40 -19.61 20.43
C GLU A 142 4.51 -18.29 21.21
N ASP A 143 5.20 -17.29 20.67
CA ASP A 143 5.48 -15.99 21.31
C ASP A 143 4.77 -14.81 20.63
N LEU A 144 3.49 -14.96 20.29
CA LEU A 144 2.71 -13.94 19.57
C LEU A 144 2.70 -12.57 20.27
N GLU A 145 2.70 -12.52 21.60
CA GLU A 145 2.70 -11.28 22.39
C GLU A 145 4.07 -10.58 22.35
N MET A 146 5.17 -11.30 22.56
CA MET A 146 6.53 -10.75 22.41
C MET A 146 6.81 -10.31 20.97
N THR A 147 6.37 -11.09 19.98
CA THR A 147 6.45 -10.75 18.55
C THR A 147 5.66 -9.49 18.22
N SER A 148 4.51 -9.27 18.89
CA SER A 148 3.70 -8.06 18.69
C SER A 148 4.35 -6.79 19.26
N GLU A 149 4.99 -6.90 20.42
CA GLU A 149 5.71 -5.79 21.07
C GLU A 149 6.99 -5.41 20.32
N GLY A 150 7.75 -6.40 19.84
CA GLY A 150 8.97 -6.18 19.06
C GLY A 150 8.75 -5.58 17.67
N HIS A 151 7.58 -5.82 17.05
CA HIS A 151 7.31 -5.41 15.66
C HIS A 151 6.27 -4.28 15.51
N GLN A 152 5.81 -3.68 16.61
CA GLN A 152 4.77 -2.62 16.61
C GLN A 152 3.49 -3.02 15.85
N PHE A 153 3.21 -4.31 15.72
CA PHE A 153 2.07 -4.86 14.98
C PHE A 153 1.26 -5.73 15.92
N ASN A 154 -0.01 -5.41 16.15
CA ASN A 154 -0.82 -6.12 17.13
C ASN A 154 -1.45 -7.38 16.51
N PHE A 155 -0.62 -8.40 16.29
CA PHE A 155 -0.99 -9.66 15.64
C PHE A 155 -2.16 -10.34 16.36
N LYS A 156 -2.16 -10.31 17.69
CA LYS A 156 -3.25 -10.83 18.53
C LYS A 156 -4.59 -10.17 18.21
N VAL A 157 -4.62 -8.83 18.21
CA VAL A 157 -5.84 -8.08 17.91
C VAL A 157 -6.34 -8.35 16.50
N ILE A 158 -5.44 -8.52 15.53
CA ILE A 158 -5.82 -8.86 14.14
C ILE A 158 -6.47 -10.24 14.08
N ALA A 159 -5.83 -11.25 14.68
CA ALA A 159 -6.35 -12.62 14.69
C ALA A 159 -7.71 -12.72 15.39
N GLU A 160 -7.84 -12.14 16.59
CA GLU A 160 -9.11 -12.07 17.33
C GLU A 160 -10.20 -11.34 16.53
N THR A 161 -9.85 -10.22 15.89
CA THR A 161 -10.77 -9.43 15.07
C THR A 161 -11.25 -10.18 13.84
N TRP A 162 -10.42 -11.01 13.23
CA TRP A 162 -10.79 -11.83 12.10
C TRP A 162 -11.64 -13.04 12.51
N ASN A 163 -11.27 -13.71 13.60
CA ASN A 163 -11.91 -14.96 14.03
C ASN A 163 -13.30 -14.74 14.65
N ARG A 164 -13.59 -13.55 15.18
CA ARG A 164 -14.97 -13.18 15.59
C ARG A 164 -15.92 -12.96 14.42
N LEU A 165 -15.42 -12.75 13.19
CA LEU A 165 -16.27 -12.46 12.03
C LEU A 165 -16.82 -13.76 11.43
N PRO A 166 -18.13 -13.84 11.13
CA PRO A 166 -18.67 -15.00 10.46
C PRO A 166 -18.09 -15.15 9.06
N SER A 167 -17.91 -16.40 8.66
CA SER A 167 -17.68 -16.76 7.26
C SER A 167 -19.02 -16.65 6.55
N ALA A 168 -19.17 -15.66 5.69
CA ALA A 168 -20.31 -15.57 4.78
C ALA A 168 -19.82 -15.99 3.39
N GLU A 169 -20.67 -16.58 2.55
CA GLU A 169 -20.36 -16.70 1.12
C GLU A 169 -20.47 -15.33 0.45
N PHE A 170 -19.66 -15.07 -0.58
CA PHE A 170 -19.94 -13.93 -1.46
C PHE A 170 -21.28 -14.22 -2.12
N ARG A 171 -22.27 -13.34 -1.94
CA ARG A 171 -23.57 -13.46 -2.61
C ARG A 171 -23.48 -12.73 -3.96
N PRO A 172 -23.25 -13.43 -5.09
CA PRO A 172 -23.14 -12.79 -6.40
C PRO A 172 -24.45 -12.10 -6.85
N ASP A 173 -25.56 -12.48 -6.23
CA ASP A 173 -26.95 -12.15 -6.53
C ASP A 173 -27.52 -11.00 -5.68
N GLU A 174 -26.77 -10.50 -4.69
CA GLU A 174 -27.08 -9.23 -4.02
C GLU A 174 -26.41 -8.08 -4.77
N SER A 175 -27.19 -7.42 -5.64
CA SER A 175 -26.77 -6.26 -6.45
C SER A 175 -26.36 -5.01 -5.64
N ASP A 176 -26.50 -5.03 -4.32
CA ASP A 176 -26.12 -3.92 -3.45
C ASP A 176 -24.70 -4.14 -2.92
N GLU A 177 -23.68 -3.65 -3.65
CA GLU A 177 -22.28 -3.62 -3.18
C GLU A 177 -22.13 -3.02 -1.77
N ILE A 178 -23.02 -2.10 -1.39
CA ILE A 178 -23.07 -1.47 -0.06
C ILE A 178 -23.41 -2.48 1.03
N LYS A 179 -24.26 -3.48 0.76
CA LYS A 179 -24.61 -4.54 1.73
C LYS A 179 -23.46 -5.53 1.94
N GLN A 180 -22.49 -5.54 1.02
CA GLN A 180 -21.32 -6.40 1.08
C GLN A 180 -20.07 -5.70 1.62
N ARG A 181 -20.19 -4.52 2.24
CA ARG A 181 -19.09 -3.76 2.87
C ARG A 181 -19.38 -3.56 4.36
N GLY A 182 -18.32 -3.42 5.15
CA GLY A 182 -18.42 -3.18 6.59
C GLY A 182 -17.70 -4.25 7.42
N ILE A 183 -18.21 -4.49 8.62
CA ILE A 183 -17.58 -5.37 9.63
C ILE A 183 -18.50 -6.53 10.05
N SER A 184 -19.48 -6.87 9.20
CA SER A 184 -20.48 -7.91 9.48
C SER A 184 -20.00 -9.32 9.18
N SER A 185 -18.98 -9.49 8.34
CA SER A 185 -18.40 -10.77 7.93
C SER A 185 -16.97 -10.58 7.43
N LYS A 186 -16.23 -11.69 7.28
CA LYS A 186 -14.89 -11.69 6.67
C LYS A 186 -14.90 -11.06 5.27
N ASN A 187 -15.91 -11.39 4.44
CA ASN A 187 -16.05 -10.83 3.09
C ASN A 187 -16.34 -9.33 3.12
N ALA A 188 -17.20 -8.88 4.04
CA ALA A 188 -17.53 -7.47 4.17
C ALA A 188 -16.29 -6.62 4.51
N LEU A 189 -15.42 -7.13 5.39
CA LEU A 189 -14.18 -6.46 5.76
C LEU A 189 -13.19 -6.42 4.59
N VAL A 190 -13.04 -7.51 3.85
CA VAL A 190 -12.20 -7.56 2.64
C VAL A 190 -12.70 -6.58 1.57
N ASN A 191 -14.00 -6.57 1.29
CA ASN A 191 -14.60 -5.64 0.34
C ASN A 191 -14.46 -4.17 0.77
N SER A 192 -14.63 -3.86 2.06
CA SER A 192 -14.36 -2.53 2.61
C SER A 192 -12.89 -2.12 2.40
N THR A 193 -11.96 -3.06 2.59
CA THR A 193 -10.53 -2.82 2.40
C THR A 193 -10.20 -2.56 0.93
N ILE A 194 -10.73 -3.38 0.01
CA ILE A 194 -10.54 -3.19 -1.44
C ILE A 194 -11.14 -1.87 -1.89
N ALA A 195 -12.35 -1.53 -1.45
CA ALA A 195 -13.01 -0.26 -1.78
C ALA A 195 -12.21 0.95 -1.26
N PHE A 196 -11.61 0.85 -0.08
CA PHE A 196 -10.69 1.87 0.42
C PHE A 196 -9.44 2.02 -0.46
N MET A 197 -8.82 0.91 -0.86
CA MET A 197 -7.66 0.94 -1.75
C MET A 197 -8.00 1.49 -3.13
N GLU A 198 -9.18 1.17 -3.67
CA GLU A 198 -9.67 1.67 -4.95
C GLU A 198 -9.97 3.17 -4.92
N LYS A 199 -10.62 3.65 -3.85
CA LYS A 199 -10.83 5.09 -3.61
C LYS A 199 -9.52 5.88 -3.59
N ASN A 200 -8.44 5.26 -3.10
CA ASN A 200 -7.09 5.82 -3.07
C ASN A 200 -6.26 5.50 -4.33
N GLN A 201 -6.90 4.95 -5.38
CA GLN A 201 -6.28 4.61 -6.67
C GLN A 201 -5.09 3.65 -6.57
N ILE A 202 -5.08 2.78 -5.55
CA ILE A 202 -4.04 1.76 -5.36
C ILE A 202 -4.40 0.48 -6.12
N VAL A 203 -5.68 0.13 -6.14
CA VAL A 203 -6.17 -1.05 -6.87
C VAL A 203 -7.40 -0.69 -7.71
N ARG A 204 -7.81 -1.62 -8.58
CA ARG A 204 -9.14 -1.64 -9.19
C ARG A 204 -9.76 -3.00 -8.97
N GLU A 205 -11.03 -3.04 -8.66
CA GLU A 205 -11.80 -4.28 -8.59
C GLU A 205 -12.65 -4.43 -9.85
N HIS A 206 -12.60 -5.61 -10.44
CA HIS A 206 -13.44 -5.94 -11.59
C HIS A 206 -13.67 -7.44 -11.64
N ASP A 207 -14.93 -7.84 -11.81
CA ASP A 207 -15.36 -9.23 -11.99
C ASP A 207 -14.80 -10.18 -10.91
N GLY A 208 -14.92 -9.78 -9.64
CA GLY A 208 -14.49 -10.63 -8.53
C GLY A 208 -12.98 -10.68 -8.30
N ALA A 209 -12.20 -9.88 -9.04
CA ALA A 209 -10.74 -9.86 -8.99
C ALA A 209 -10.20 -8.45 -8.79
N VAL A 210 -9.05 -8.37 -8.14
CA VAL A 210 -8.34 -7.12 -7.85
C VAL A 210 -7.11 -7.02 -8.74
N TYR A 211 -6.85 -5.82 -9.26
CA TYR A 211 -5.71 -5.47 -10.11
C TYR A 211 -4.95 -4.30 -9.48
N LEU A 212 -3.61 -4.33 -9.53
CA LEU A 212 -2.81 -3.18 -9.11
C LEU A 212 -2.87 -2.05 -10.14
N THR A 213 -3.03 -0.81 -9.67
CA THR A 213 -2.87 0.35 -10.55
C THR A 213 -1.39 0.59 -10.86
N PRO A 214 -1.07 1.29 -11.97
CA PRO A 214 0.29 1.76 -12.22
C PRO A 214 0.87 2.61 -11.08
N ARG A 215 0.03 3.41 -10.40
CA ARG A 215 0.41 4.18 -9.20
C ARG A 215 0.92 3.28 -8.09
N CYS A 216 0.20 2.21 -7.78
CA CYS A 216 0.62 1.26 -6.75
C CYS A 216 1.95 0.58 -7.12
N LYS A 217 2.09 0.14 -8.37
CA LYS A 217 3.35 -0.45 -8.86
C LYS A 217 4.52 0.53 -8.75
N ALA A 218 4.31 1.82 -9.04
CA ALA A 218 5.31 2.86 -8.86
C ALA A 218 5.74 3.03 -7.40
N ILE A 219 4.77 3.04 -6.47
CA ILE A 219 5.05 3.13 -5.04
C ILE A 219 5.86 1.93 -4.58
N ILE A 220 5.43 0.72 -4.92
CA ILE A 220 6.11 -0.52 -4.52
C ILE A 220 7.52 -0.61 -5.12
N ALA A 221 7.67 -0.26 -6.40
CA ALA A 221 8.98 -0.23 -7.06
C ALA A 221 9.94 0.76 -6.38
N TRP A 222 9.44 1.93 -5.96
CA TRP A 222 10.22 2.88 -5.18
C TRP A 222 10.58 2.29 -3.81
N THR A 223 9.61 1.72 -3.08
CA THR A 223 9.80 1.10 -1.76
C THR A 223 10.88 0.02 -1.79
N TYR A 224 10.86 -0.89 -2.78
CA TYR A 224 11.88 -1.93 -2.90
C TYR A 224 13.25 -1.43 -3.37
N SER A 225 13.30 -0.24 -3.97
CA SER A 225 14.55 0.37 -4.42
C SER A 225 15.18 1.29 -3.38
N ASN A 226 14.47 1.58 -2.28
CA ASN A 226 14.94 2.45 -1.22
C ASN A 226 15.82 1.66 -0.25
N GLU A 227 17.08 2.05 -0.12
CA GLU A 227 18.09 1.35 0.69
C GLU A 227 17.77 1.33 2.18
N GLU A 228 17.17 2.39 2.72
CA GLU A 228 16.77 2.49 4.14
C GLU A 228 15.62 1.51 4.42
N ILE A 229 14.61 1.49 3.55
CA ILE A 229 13.51 0.53 3.65
C ILE A 229 14.01 -0.91 3.45
N GLN A 230 14.95 -1.14 2.54
CA GLN A 230 15.58 -2.45 2.37
C GLN A 230 16.39 -2.86 3.60
N ALA A 231 17.08 -1.93 4.26
CA ALA A 231 17.81 -2.18 5.49
C ALA A 231 16.85 -2.53 6.62
N ASP A 232 15.75 -1.77 6.78
CA ASP A 232 14.71 -2.06 7.77
C ASP A 232 14.02 -3.40 7.52
N LEU A 233 13.68 -3.70 6.26
CA LEU A 233 13.09 -4.99 5.88
C LEU A 233 14.06 -6.16 6.13
N ARG A 234 15.36 -5.98 5.88
CA ARG A 234 16.37 -7.01 6.17
C ARG A 234 16.56 -7.20 7.65
N ALA A 235 16.71 -6.12 8.42
CA ALA A 235 16.81 -6.18 9.88
C ALA A 235 15.57 -6.86 10.49
N PHE A 236 14.38 -6.58 9.96
CA PHE A 236 13.16 -7.27 10.33
C PHE A 236 13.21 -8.77 10.03
N ILE A 237 13.63 -9.17 8.81
CA ILE A 237 13.74 -10.59 8.41
C ILE A 237 14.80 -11.33 9.23
N GLU A 238 15.94 -10.71 9.49
CA GLU A 238 17.04 -11.29 10.29
C GLU A 238 16.60 -11.49 11.75
N GLY A 239 15.88 -10.53 12.34
CA GLY A 239 15.31 -10.65 13.69
C GLY A 239 14.25 -11.77 13.83
N LEU A 240 13.58 -12.15 12.74
CA LEU A 240 12.69 -13.32 12.73
C LEU A 240 13.44 -14.66 12.76
N GLY A 241 14.72 -14.68 12.37
CA GLY A 241 15.57 -15.89 12.39
C GLY A 241 16.25 -16.14 13.73
N GLU A 242 16.55 -15.09 14.48
CA GLU A 242 17.26 -15.19 15.78
C GLU A 242 16.36 -15.67 16.93
N SER A 243 15.05 -15.46 16.82
CA SER A 243 14.05 -15.90 17.81
C SER A 243 13.74 -17.40 17.78
N GLY A 244 14.29 -18.15 16.82
CA GLY A 244 14.16 -19.62 16.72
C GLY A 244 15.39 -20.41 17.17
N GLY A 245 16.42 -19.76 17.72
CA GLY A 245 17.75 -20.35 17.90
C GLY A 245 18.20 -20.66 19.34
N GLU A 246 17.50 -20.21 20.38
CA GLU A 246 17.91 -20.43 21.78
C GLU A 246 16.99 -21.43 22.48
N GLY A 247 17.09 -22.70 22.06
CA GLY A 247 16.34 -23.79 22.64
C GLY A 247 17.02 -25.15 22.52
N ASP A 248 18.35 -25.20 22.52
CA ASP A 248 19.09 -26.46 22.72
C ASP A 248 20.52 -26.17 23.24
N ALA A 249 20.65 -26.12 24.57
CA ALA A 249 21.87 -26.40 25.32
C ALA A 249 21.54 -26.78 26.77
#